data_AF-A0A497QW86-F1
#
_entry.id   AF-A0A497QW86-F1
#
_cell.length_a   1.000
_cell.length_b   1.000
_cell.length_c   1.000
_cell.angle_alpha   90.00
_cell.angle_beta   90.00
_cell.angle_gamma   90.00
#
_symmetry.space_group_name_H-M   'P 1'
#
loop_
_entity.id
_entity.type
_entity.pdbx_description
1 polymer ?
#
loop_
_entity_poly.entity_id
_entity_poly.type
_entity_poly.pdbx_seq_one_letter_code
_entity_poly.pdbx_strand_id
1 'polypeptide(L)'
;MPLSLPRIKPFWEIFGKADLDEELGLLTLTTPAGEVVTMSADGAITAKGKTIKGVKTALKNLVLEVFRTEDCTGCKVCLSHCTANALFINPTTNQIELLAEECTHCANCHYRCPVIKFGHREIEELFSEENNS
;
A
#
# COMPACT_ATOMS: atom_id res chain seq x y z
N MET A 1 14.51 3.87 12.10
CA MET A 1 13.66 5.06 11.92
C MET A 1 12.23 4.56 11.90
N PRO A 2 11.33 5.07 12.76
CA PRO A 2 9.94 4.61 12.80
C PRO A 2 9.23 4.92 11.48
N LEU A 3 8.28 4.06 11.09
CA LEU A 3 7.50 4.25 9.87
C LEU A 3 6.56 5.46 10.01
N SER A 4 6.50 6.32 8.99
CA SER A 4 5.55 7.44 8.98
C SER A 4 4.17 6.95 8.56
N LEU A 5 3.38 6.45 9.52
CA LEU A 5 2.01 5.99 9.26
C LEU A 5 1.11 7.05 8.60
N PRO A 6 1.16 8.35 8.96
CA PRO A 6 0.38 9.38 8.26
C PRO A 6 0.72 9.51 6.78
N ARG A 7 1.98 9.26 6.40
CA ARG A 7 2.43 9.29 5.01
C ARG A 7 1.98 8.06 4.23
N ILE A 8 1.91 6.91 4.90
CA ILE A 8 1.51 5.63 4.31
C ILE A 8 -0.02 5.51 4.18
N LYS A 9 -0.79 6.06 5.14
CA LYS A 9 -2.26 5.93 5.21
C LYS A 9 -2.96 6.19 3.87
N PRO A 10 -2.76 7.33 3.19
CA PRO A 10 -3.50 7.62 1.96
C PRO A 10 -3.27 6.52 0.93
N PHE A 11 -2.04 6.03 0.82
CA PHE A 11 -1.73 5.01 -0.15
C PHE A 11 -2.29 3.63 0.19
N TRP A 12 -2.49 3.30 1.45
CA TRP A 12 -3.24 2.10 1.81
C TRP A 12 -4.69 2.18 1.35
N GLU A 13 -5.26 3.38 1.22
CA GLU A 13 -6.60 3.54 0.67
C GLU A 13 -6.73 3.06 -0.77
N ILE A 14 -5.65 2.91 -1.56
CA ILE A 14 -5.78 2.34 -2.90
C ILE A 14 -6.29 0.89 -2.92
N PHE A 15 -6.29 0.21 -1.76
CA PHE A 15 -6.72 -1.17 -1.58
C PHE A 15 -8.02 -1.33 -0.76
N GLY A 16 -8.58 -0.23 -0.23
CA GLY A 16 -9.76 -0.28 0.63
C GLY A 16 -9.86 0.92 1.56
N LYS A 17 -10.49 0.73 2.73
CA LYS A 17 -10.65 1.81 3.71
C LYS A 17 -9.53 1.74 4.75
N ALA A 18 -8.71 2.78 4.84
CA ALA A 18 -7.64 2.89 5.83
C ALA A 18 -8.03 3.83 6.98
N ASP A 19 -7.73 3.42 8.20
CA ASP A 19 -7.98 4.15 9.44
C ASP A 19 -6.70 4.23 10.27
N LEU A 20 -6.35 5.43 10.73
CA LEU A 20 -5.14 5.69 11.50
C LEU A 20 -5.54 6.09 12.92
N ASP A 21 -5.11 5.30 13.88
CA ASP A 21 -5.14 5.64 15.29
C ASP A 21 -3.76 6.18 15.69
N GLU A 22 -3.65 7.51 15.78
CA GLU A 22 -2.39 8.19 16.13
C GLU A 22 -1.99 7.96 17.58
N GLU A 23 -2.95 7.75 18.48
CA GLU A 23 -2.70 7.53 19.91
C GLU A 23 -2.06 6.15 20.14
N LEU A 24 -2.59 5.13 19.47
CA LEU A 24 -2.05 3.77 19.53
C LEU A 24 -0.92 3.53 18.52
N GLY A 25 -0.71 4.44 17.57
CA GLY A 25 0.26 4.29 16.50
C GLY A 25 -0.06 3.10 15.61
N LEU A 26 -1.34 2.92 15.26
CA LEU A 26 -1.86 1.80 14.47
C LEU A 26 -2.50 2.29 13.18
N LEU A 27 -2.07 1.73 12.05
CA LEU A 27 -2.72 1.90 10.76
C LEU A 27 -3.46 0.62 10.39
N THR A 28 -4.77 0.68 10.20
CA THR A 28 -5.62 -0.47 9.85
C THR A 28 -6.25 -0.28 8.48
N LEU A 29 -6.08 -1.25 7.58
CA LEU A 29 -6.81 -1.36 6.33
C LEU A 29 -7.91 -2.41 6.43
N THR A 30 -9.10 -2.11 5.91
CA THR A 30 -10.11 -3.12 5.55
C THR A 30 -10.29 -3.16 4.03
N THR A 31 -10.00 -4.29 3.40
CA THR A 31 -10.19 -4.50 1.94
C THR A 31 -11.67 -4.71 1.61
N PRO A 32 -12.10 -4.48 0.35
CA PRO A 32 -13.46 -4.80 -0.10
C PRO A 32 -13.84 -6.29 0.05
N ALA A 33 -12.86 -7.20 0.01
CA ALA A 33 -13.07 -8.63 0.19
C ALA A 33 -13.16 -9.04 1.69
N GLY A 34 -12.89 -8.11 2.60
CA GLY A 34 -13.06 -8.29 4.05
C GLY A 34 -11.79 -8.74 4.78
N GLU A 35 -10.63 -8.66 4.14
CA GLU A 35 -9.35 -8.77 4.86
C GLU A 35 -9.09 -7.51 5.68
N VAL A 36 -8.54 -7.70 6.88
CA VAL A 36 -8.14 -6.63 7.79
C VAL A 36 -6.65 -6.76 8.05
N VAL A 37 -5.89 -5.71 7.78
CA VAL A 37 -4.44 -5.67 8.06
C VAL A 37 -4.16 -4.47 8.93
N THR A 38 -3.47 -4.68 10.05
CA THR A 38 -3.05 -3.62 10.97
C THR A 38 -1.54 -3.61 11.07
N MET A 39 -0.94 -2.42 10.91
CA MET A 39 0.49 -2.18 11.08
C MET A 39 0.71 -1.15 12.19
N SER A 40 1.60 -1.46 13.13
CA SER A 40 2.07 -0.51 14.15
C SER A 40 3.25 0.32 13.65
N ALA A 41 3.49 1.46 14.29
CA ALA A 41 4.57 2.38 13.93
C ALA A 41 5.99 1.78 14.04
N ASP A 42 6.14 0.71 14.82
CA ASP A 42 7.38 -0.08 14.94
C ASP A 42 7.53 -1.17 13.88
N GLY A 43 6.54 -1.33 12.99
CA GLY A 43 6.56 -2.26 11.87
C GLY A 43 5.98 -3.65 12.16
N ALA A 44 5.40 -3.90 13.35
CA ALA A 44 4.66 -5.15 13.56
C ALA A 44 3.37 -5.14 12.70
N ILE A 45 3.09 -6.25 12.03
CA ILE A 45 1.93 -6.39 11.14
C ILE A 45 1.09 -7.59 11.58
N THR A 46 -0.22 -7.38 11.67
CA THR A 46 -1.21 -8.44 11.85
C THR A 46 -2.18 -8.43 10.68
N ALA A 47 -2.57 -9.61 10.20
CA ALA A 47 -3.50 -9.74 9.09
C ALA A 47 -4.56 -10.82 9.39
N LYS A 48 -5.81 -10.52 9.09
CA LYS A 48 -6.98 -11.39 9.34
C LYS A 48 -7.85 -11.42 8.08
N GLY A 49 -8.51 -12.55 7.83
CA GLY A 49 -9.37 -12.69 6.66
C GLY A 49 -10.00 -14.07 6.58
N LYS A 50 -10.85 -14.28 5.58
CA LYS A 50 -11.58 -15.56 5.39
C LYS A 50 -10.71 -16.66 4.78
N THR A 51 -9.72 -16.30 3.98
CA THR A 51 -8.86 -17.24 3.25
C THR A 51 -7.39 -16.85 3.40
N ILE A 52 -6.51 -17.84 3.46
CA ILE A 52 -5.06 -17.61 3.50
C ILE A 52 -4.58 -16.85 2.26
N LYS A 53 -5.14 -17.16 1.09
CA LYS A 53 -4.82 -16.49 -0.16
C LYS A 53 -5.16 -15.00 -0.13
N GLY A 54 -6.34 -14.63 0.38
CA GLY A 54 -6.75 -13.24 0.55
C GLY A 54 -5.83 -12.50 1.51
N VAL A 55 -5.57 -13.10 2.68
CA VAL A 55 -4.66 -12.55 3.71
C VAL A 55 -3.26 -12.33 3.15
N LYS A 56 -2.69 -13.31 2.43
CA LYS A 56 -1.37 -13.18 1.80
C LYS A 56 -1.33 -12.07 0.75
N THR A 57 -2.37 -11.96 -0.07
CA THR A 57 -2.45 -10.91 -1.10
C THR A 57 -2.51 -9.52 -0.46
N ALA A 58 -3.35 -9.35 0.56
CA ALA A 58 -3.47 -8.09 1.28
C ALA A 58 -2.14 -7.72 1.97
N LEU A 59 -1.53 -8.67 2.68
CA LEU A 59 -0.25 -8.46 3.36
C LEU A 59 0.85 -8.07 2.37
N LYS A 60 1.00 -8.82 1.27
CA LYS A 60 1.98 -8.53 0.22
C LYS A 60 1.83 -7.11 -0.33
N ASN A 61 0.63 -6.76 -0.76
CA ASN A 61 0.35 -5.46 -1.38
C ASN A 61 0.66 -4.30 -0.42
N LEU A 62 0.32 -4.44 0.87
CA LEU A 62 0.54 -3.39 1.86
C LEU A 62 2.00 -3.24 2.24
N VAL A 63 2.73 -4.34 2.38
CA VAL A 63 4.18 -4.31 2.61
C VAL A 63 4.87 -3.64 1.43
N LEU A 64 4.52 -4.02 0.20
CA LEU A 64 5.03 -3.38 -1.02
C LEU A 64 4.68 -1.87 -1.05
N GLU A 65 3.51 -1.48 -0.59
CA GLU A 65 3.10 -0.08 -0.54
C GLU A 65 3.92 0.76 0.45
N VAL A 66 4.41 0.16 1.55
CA VAL A 66 5.37 0.83 2.44
C VAL A 66 6.61 1.23 1.65
N PHE A 67 7.22 0.29 0.92
CA PHE A 67 8.38 0.60 0.08
C PHE A 67 8.06 1.59 -1.04
N ARG A 68 6.92 1.44 -1.71
CA ARG A 68 6.47 2.37 -2.76
C ARG A 68 6.40 3.80 -2.26
N THR A 69 5.91 3.95 -1.03
CA THR A 69 5.75 5.24 -0.37
C THR A 69 7.12 5.77 0.02
N GLU A 70 7.92 5.03 0.78
CA GLU A 70 9.24 5.45 1.27
C GLU A 70 10.25 5.74 0.14
N ASP A 71 10.30 4.91 -0.90
CA ASP A 71 11.26 5.02 -2.00
C ASP A 71 10.72 5.81 -3.22
N CYS A 72 9.66 6.60 -3.02
CA CYS A 72 9.07 7.39 -4.09
C CYS A 72 10.04 8.47 -4.62
N THR A 73 10.45 8.35 -5.87
CA THR A 73 11.36 9.30 -6.56
C THR A 73 10.67 10.38 -7.37
N GLY A 74 9.33 10.41 -7.40
CA GLY A 74 8.58 11.38 -8.20
C GLY A 74 8.60 11.11 -9.72
N CYS A 75 8.77 9.86 -10.16
CA CYS A 75 8.83 9.49 -11.59
C CYS A 75 7.52 9.68 -12.38
N LYS A 76 6.40 9.95 -11.70
CA LYS A 76 5.06 10.26 -12.28
C LYS A 76 4.39 9.15 -13.10
N VAL A 77 4.97 7.96 -13.22
CA VAL A 77 4.36 6.82 -13.95
C VAL A 77 2.95 6.49 -13.43
N CYS A 78 2.72 6.58 -12.13
CA CYS A 78 1.41 6.32 -11.53
C CYS A 78 0.33 7.33 -11.96
N LEU A 79 0.69 8.58 -12.30
CA LEU A 79 -0.27 9.61 -12.68
C LEU A 79 -1.00 9.24 -13.98
N SER A 80 -0.27 8.77 -15.00
CA SER A 80 -0.87 8.36 -16.29
C SER A 80 -1.74 7.10 -16.20
N HIS A 81 -1.69 6.37 -15.09
CA HIS A 81 -2.45 5.13 -14.88
C HIS A 81 -3.63 5.28 -13.92
N CYS A 82 -3.76 6.44 -13.27
CA CYS A 82 -4.91 6.73 -12.42
C CYS A 82 -6.05 7.31 -13.27
N THR A 83 -7.04 6.50 -13.60
CA THR A 83 -8.21 6.94 -14.40
C THR A 83 -9.13 7.90 -13.64
N ALA A 84 -9.02 7.96 -12.32
CA ALA A 84 -9.79 8.85 -11.46
C ALA A 84 -9.08 10.19 -11.19
N ASN A 85 -7.84 10.38 -11.68
CA ASN A 85 -7.02 11.56 -11.39
C ASN A 85 -6.82 11.85 -9.88
N ALA A 86 -6.86 10.81 -9.05
CA ALA A 86 -6.72 10.90 -7.60
C ALA A 86 -5.28 11.13 -7.12
N LEU A 87 -4.29 11.18 -8.01
CA LEU A 87 -2.88 11.34 -7.66
C LEU A 87 -2.35 12.67 -8.19
N PHE A 88 -1.48 13.30 -7.41
CA PHE A 88 -0.76 14.51 -7.82
C PHE A 88 0.69 14.45 -7.31
N ILE A 89 1.53 15.36 -7.81
CA ILE A 89 2.89 15.52 -7.31
C ILE A 89 2.95 16.73 -6.39
N ASN A 90 3.49 16.54 -5.18
CA ASN A 90 3.78 17.65 -4.30
C ASN A 90 5.03 18.39 -4.83
N PRO A 91 4.92 19.69 -5.16
CA PRO A 91 6.01 20.44 -5.77
C PRO A 91 7.19 20.69 -4.82
N THR A 92 6.96 20.60 -3.50
CA THR A 92 7.97 20.82 -2.46
C THR A 92 8.78 19.56 -2.19
N THR A 93 8.12 18.42 -2.07
CA THR A 93 8.79 17.14 -1.74
C THR A 93 9.19 16.35 -2.99
N ASN A 94 8.63 16.69 -4.16
CA ASN A 94 8.72 15.91 -5.39
C ASN A 94 8.21 14.46 -5.23
N GLN A 95 7.35 14.22 -4.24
CA GLN A 95 6.72 12.92 -4.00
C GLN A 95 5.28 12.92 -4.50
N ILE A 96 4.78 11.73 -4.80
CA ILE A 96 3.37 11.55 -5.16
C ILE A 96 2.53 11.63 -3.88
N GLU A 97 1.35 12.22 -3.99
CA GLU A 97 0.31 12.24 -2.95
C GLU A 97 -1.02 11.74 -3.55
N LEU A 98 -1.92 11.26 -2.68
CA LEU A 98 -3.24 10.73 -3.05
C LEU A 98 -4.35 11.58 -2.41
N LEU A 99 -5.32 11.98 -3.24
CA LEU A 99 -6.63 12.47 -2.83
C LEU A 99 -7.52 11.24 -2.60
N ALA A 100 -7.67 10.84 -1.34
CA ALA A 100 -8.36 9.62 -0.95
C ALA A 100 -9.82 9.59 -1.42
N GLU A 101 -10.49 10.74 -1.35
CA GLU A 101 -11.89 10.96 -1.74
C GLU A 101 -12.15 10.73 -3.23
N GLU A 102 -11.15 10.90 -4.09
CA GLU A 102 -11.23 10.67 -5.53
C GLU A 102 -10.80 9.24 -5.91
N CYS A 103 -10.24 8.48 -4.96
CA CYS A 103 -9.68 7.16 -5.25
C CYS A 103 -10.77 6.10 -5.41
N THR A 104 -10.73 5.34 -6.51
CA THR A 104 -11.67 4.24 -6.76
C THR A 104 -11.15 2.87 -6.29
N HIS A 105 -10.09 2.84 -5.47
CA HIS A 105 -9.50 1.62 -4.92
C HIS A 105 -9.09 0.54 -5.95
N CYS A 106 -8.67 0.95 -7.15
CA CYS A 106 -8.35 0.00 -8.24
C CYS A 106 -6.91 -0.55 -8.21
N ALA A 107 -6.05 0.03 -7.37
CA ALA A 107 -4.62 -0.30 -7.23
C ALA A 107 -3.77 -0.30 -8.53
N ASN A 108 -4.27 0.18 -9.68
CA ASN A 108 -3.51 0.17 -10.93
C ASN A 108 -2.20 1.00 -10.82
N CYS A 109 -2.23 2.10 -10.08
CA CYS A 109 -1.04 2.93 -9.83
C CYS A 109 0.07 2.18 -9.06
N HIS A 110 -0.30 1.27 -8.15
CA HIS A 110 0.62 0.45 -7.39
C HIS A 110 1.40 -0.52 -8.30
N TYR A 111 0.67 -1.33 -9.07
CA TYR A 111 1.29 -2.36 -9.93
C TYR A 111 2.12 -1.80 -11.09
N ARG A 112 1.99 -0.51 -11.41
CA ARG A 112 2.76 0.18 -12.46
C ARG A 112 4.00 0.88 -11.93
N CYS A 113 4.12 1.02 -10.60
CA CYS A 113 5.24 1.73 -10.02
C CYS A 113 6.56 0.96 -10.21
N PRO A 114 7.64 1.62 -10.68
CA PRO A 114 8.94 0.96 -10.85
C PRO A 114 9.53 0.39 -9.55
N VAL A 115 9.29 1.04 -8.40
CA VAL A 115 9.70 0.55 -7.07
C VAL A 115 9.10 -0.83 -6.82
N ILE A 116 7.81 -1.00 -7.10
CA ILE A 116 7.14 -2.29 -6.95
C ILE A 116 7.62 -3.29 -7.99
N LYS A 117 7.64 -2.88 -9.26
CA LYS A 117 7.88 -3.79 -10.38
C LYS A 117 9.30 -4.37 -10.40
N PHE A 118 10.29 -3.64 -9.88
CA PHE A 118 11.70 -4.02 -10.00
C PHE A 118 12.47 -3.98 -8.68
N GLY A 119 11.97 -3.29 -7.65
CA GLY A 119 12.73 -3.00 -6.42
C GLY A 119 12.71 -4.11 -5.37
N HIS A 120 11.67 -4.95 -5.33
CA HIS A 120 11.44 -5.89 -4.21
C HIS A 120 11.07 -7.29 -4.68
N ARG A 121 11.96 -7.93 -5.44
CA ARG A 121 11.73 -9.29 -5.99
C ARG A 121 11.72 -10.36 -4.89
N GLU A 122 12.48 -10.17 -3.83
CA GLU A 122 12.51 -11.02 -2.66
C GLU A 122 11.13 -11.11 -1.99
N ILE A 123 10.34 -10.03 -2.02
CA ILE A 123 8.96 -10.04 -1.50
C ILE A 123 8.07 -10.88 -2.43
N GLU A 124 8.18 -10.70 -3.75
CA GLU A 124 7.44 -11.54 -4.71
C GLU A 124 7.71 -13.03 -4.47
N GLU A 125 8.96 -13.41 -4.24
CA GLU A 125 9.39 -14.78 -3.96
C GLU A 125 8.78 -15.32 -2.66
N LEU A 126 8.87 -14.56 -1.55
CA LEU A 126 8.30 -14.93 -0.25
C LEU A 126 6.80 -15.25 -0.30
N PHE A 127 6.05 -14.58 -1.19
CA PHE A 127 4.61 -14.78 -1.35
C PHE A 127 4.24 -15.73 -2.51
N SER A 128 5.22 -16.29 -3.22
CA SER A 128 5.00 -17.18 -4.37
C SER A 128 4.98 -18.68 -4.04
N GLU A 129 5.43 -19.09 -2.85
CA GLU A 129 5.69 -20.51 -2.52
C GLU A 129 4.49 -21.37 -2.06
N GLU A 130 3.24 -20.91 -2.16
CA GLU A 130 2.06 -21.75 -1.82
C GLU A 130 1.14 -22.03 -3.02
N ASN A 131 1.68 -22.64 -4.07
CA ASN A 131 0.87 -23.27 -5.13
C ASN A 131 1.32 -24.70 -5.49
N ASN A 132 2.10 -25.37 -4.64
CA ASN A 132 2.49 -26.77 -4.83
C ASN A 132 2.37 -27.57 -3.53
N SER A 133 1.15 -27.93 -3.16
CA SER A 133 0.82 -29.11 -2.32
C SER A 133 -0.65 -29.45 -2.48
#